data_AF-A0A2H3C7E5-F1
#
_entry.id   AF-A0A2H3C7E5-F1
#
_cell.length_a   1.000
_cell.length_b   1.000
_cell.length_c   1.000
_cell.angle_alpha   90.00
_cell.angle_beta   90.00
_cell.angle_gamma   90.00
#
_symmetry.space_group_name_H-M   'P 1'
#
loop_
_entity.id
_entity.type
_entity.pdbx_description
1 polymer ?
#
loop_
_entity_poly.entity_id
_entity_poly.type
_entity_poly.pdbx_seq_one_letter_code
_entity_poly.pdbx_strand_id
1 'polypeptide(L)' 'EIDPGDNILIYFAGRGASYNCANHFLKPKCDTNICPVEALCSLDRNTLDARGRYVPDISDRELNALFTEISQVKG' A
#
# COMPACT_ATOMS: atom_id res chain seq x y z
N GLU A 1 -16.81 -5.46 15.07
CA GLU A 1 -16.16 -6.73 14.72
C GLU A 1 -16.52 -7.05 13.28
N ILE A 2 -15.71 -7.82 12.55
CA ILE A 2 -16.05 -8.35 11.21
C ILE A 2 -16.27 -9.85 11.43
N ASP A 3 -17.41 -10.37 11.03
CA ASP A 3 -17.79 -11.77 11.26
C ASP A 3 -17.87 -12.55 9.94
N PRO A 4 -17.74 -13.90 9.97
CA PRO A 4 -17.86 -14.72 8.77
C PRO A 4 -19.20 -14.50 8.07
N GLY A 5 -19.16 -14.21 6.76
CA GLY A 5 -20.33 -13.90 5.95
C GLY A 5 -20.68 -12.42 5.82
N ASP A 6 -19.96 -11.53 6.53
CA ASP A 6 -20.09 -10.09 6.34
C ASP A 6 -19.55 -9.64 4.97
N ASN A 7 -20.26 -8.73 4.32
CA ASN A 7 -19.78 -8.10 3.10
C ASN A 7 -18.87 -6.92 3.45
N ILE A 8 -17.65 -6.92 2.93
CA ILE A 8 -16.68 -5.85 3.12
C ILE A 8 -16.61 -4.99 1.86
N LEU A 9 -17.05 -3.74 1.94
CA LEU A 9 -16.88 -2.75 0.88
C LEU A 9 -15.75 -1.79 1.22
N ILE A 10 -14.72 -1.76 0.38
CA ILE A 10 -13.60 -0.83 0.50
C ILE A 10 -13.69 0.15 -0.66
N TYR A 11 -13.88 1.44 -0.36
CA TYR A 11 -14.00 2.51 -1.34
C TYR A 11 -12.94 3.58 -1.10
N PHE A 12 -12.26 4.00 -2.17
CA PHE A 12 -11.29 5.08 -2.14
C PHE A 12 -11.51 6.02 -3.33
N ALA A 13 -11.50 7.32 -3.05
CA ALA A 13 -11.49 8.38 -4.05
C ALA A 13 -10.45 9.42 -3.66
N GLY A 14 -9.38 9.51 -4.45
CA GLY A 14 -8.25 10.36 -4.12
C GLY A 14 -7.15 10.27 -5.18
N ARG A 15 -5.96 10.74 -4.83
CA ARG A 15 -4.80 10.69 -5.73
C ARG A 15 -4.06 9.36 -5.57
N GLY A 16 -3.50 8.89 -6.68
CA GLY A 16 -2.49 7.83 -6.72
C GLY A 16 -1.12 8.41 -7.11
N ALA A 17 -0.06 7.69 -6.77
CA ALA A 17 1.32 7.95 -7.13
C ALA A 17 1.98 6.66 -7.63
N SER A 18 3.02 6.80 -8.45
CA SER A 18 3.77 5.69 -9.02
C SER A 18 5.26 5.89 -8.76
N TYR A 19 5.89 4.88 -8.14
CA TYR A 19 7.29 4.92 -7.73
C TYR A 19 8.11 3.87 -8.48
N ASN A 20 9.11 4.31 -9.25
CA ASN A 20 9.98 3.39 -9.97
C ASN A 20 11.02 2.74 -9.05
N CYS A 21 11.16 1.41 -9.14
CA CYS A 21 12.10 0.61 -8.35
C CYS A 21 13.59 0.84 -8.66
N ALA A 22 13.93 1.75 -9.58
CA ALA A 22 15.30 1.93 -10.08
C ALA A 22 16.35 2.26 -9.00
N ASN A 23 15.92 2.73 -7.82
CA ASN A 23 16.82 3.23 -6.77
C ASN A 23 16.87 2.37 -5.49
N HIS A 24 16.19 1.23 -5.41
CA HIS A 24 16.16 0.40 -4.19
C HIS A 24 16.93 -0.92 -4.38
N PHE A 25 17.97 -1.14 -3.55
CA PHE A 25 18.90 -2.29 -3.62
C PHE A 25 18.26 -3.66 -3.28
N LEU A 26 17.04 -3.68 -2.77
CA LEU A 26 16.30 -4.90 -2.45
C LEU A 26 15.41 -5.24 -3.64
N LYS A 27 16.01 -5.83 -4.68
CA LYS A 27 15.29 -6.32 -5.86
C LYS A 27 14.48 -7.57 -5.50
N PRO A 28 13.13 -7.55 -5.47
CA PRO A 28 12.39 -8.76 -5.81
C PRO A 28 12.74 -9.16 -7.25
N LYS A 29 12.68 -10.45 -7.57
CA LYS A 29 12.87 -10.99 -8.94
C LYS A 29 11.78 -10.46 -9.87
N CYS A 30 11.86 -9.21 -10.29
CA CYS A 30 11.12 -8.67 -11.42
C CYS A 30 12.01 -8.87 -12.64
N ASP A 31 11.65 -9.83 -13.49
CA ASP A 31 12.47 -10.28 -14.64
C ASP A 31 12.47 -9.29 -15.81
N THR A 32 11.90 -8.09 -15.61
CA THR A 32 11.91 -6.99 -16.55
C THR A 32 12.11 -5.68 -15.78
N ASN A 33 12.93 -4.77 -16.30
CA ASN A 33 13.45 -3.56 -15.62
C ASN A 33 12.40 -2.52 -15.14
N ILE A 34 11.11 -2.83 -15.04
CA ILE A 34 10.05 -1.83 -14.83
C ILE A 34 8.87 -2.46 -14.06
N CYS A 35 8.95 -2.54 -12.73
CA CYS A 35 7.76 -2.74 -11.89
C CYS A 35 7.60 -1.52 -10.99
N PRO A 36 6.91 -0.46 -11.45
CA PRO A 36 6.55 0.64 -10.56
C PRO A 36 5.72 0.11 -9.39
N VAL A 37 5.89 0.71 -8.22
CA VAL A 37 5.02 0.54 -7.07
C VAL A 37 3.96 1.61 -7.15
N GLU A 38 2.72 1.20 -7.32
CA GLU A 38 1.58 2.12 -7.24
C GLU A 38 1.24 2.34 -5.78
N ALA A 39 0.84 3.55 -5.43
CA ALA A 39 0.56 3.92 -4.06
C ALA A 39 -0.60 4.92 -3.96
N LEU A 40 -1.34 4.83 -2.87
CA LEU A 40 -2.35 5.82 -2.52
C LEU A 40 -1.68 7.00 -1.84
N CYS A 41 -2.03 8.19 -2.32
CA CYS A 41 -1.47 9.42 -1.82
C CYS A 41 -2.14 9.87 -0.53
N SER A 42 -1.49 9.66 0.62
CA SER A 42 -2.03 10.18 1.86
C SER A 42 -2.01 11.72 1.86
N LEU A 43 -2.97 12.34 2.57
CA LEU A 43 -3.06 13.79 2.69
C LEU A 43 -1.84 14.39 3.40
N ASP A 44 -1.27 13.61 4.31
CA ASP A 44 -0.22 13.99 5.26
C ASP A 44 1.19 13.59 4.80
N ARG A 45 1.35 13.10 3.56
CA ARG A 45 2.65 12.67 2.97
C ARG A 45 3.82 13.65 3.13
N ASN A 46 3.52 14.94 3.25
CA ASN A 46 4.51 16.01 3.36
C ASN A 46 4.64 16.54 4.80
N THR A 47 4.03 15.83 5.76
CA THR A 47 4.11 16.12 7.19
C THR A 47 5.09 15.15 7.85
N LEU A 48 5.65 15.56 8.99
CA LEU A 48 6.54 14.74 9.78
C LEU A 48 5.77 14.04 10.90
N ASP A 49 6.03 12.75 11.09
CA ASP A 49 5.55 11.98 12.22
C ASP A 49 6.20 12.45 13.54
N ALA A 50 5.77 11.88 14.67
CA ALA A 50 6.33 12.18 16.00
C ALA A 50 7.84 11.87 16.13
N ARG A 51 8.43 11.16 15.17
CA ARG A 51 9.86 10.82 15.09
C ARG A 51 10.60 11.67 14.06
N GLY A 52 9.96 12.69 13.49
CA GLY A 52 10.57 13.58 12.51
C GLY A 52 10.76 12.96 11.12
N ARG A 53 10.02 11.90 10.76
CA ARG A 53 10.08 11.24 9.45
C ARG A 53 8.86 11.60 8.62
N TYR A 54 9.04 11.76 7.31
CA TYR A 54 7.89 11.96 6.42
C TYR A 54 6.93 10.77 6.47
N VAL A 55 5.63 11.07 6.52
CA VAL A 55 4.60 10.04 6.39
C VAL A 55 4.68 9.44 4.98
N PRO A 56 4.85 8.12 4.83
CA PRO A 56 4.91 7.49 3.53
C PRO A 56 3.51 7.34 2.92
N ASP A 57 3.48 7.16 1.60
CA ASP A 57 2.28 6.67 0.92
C ASP A 57 1.99 5.21 1.26
N ILE A 58 0.75 4.79 1.02
CA ILE A 58 0.34 3.40 1.20
C ILE A 58 0.48 2.67 -0.12
N SER A 59 1.39 1.71 -0.21
CA SER A 59 1.62 0.96 -1.45
C SER A 59 0.51 -0.06 -1.75
N ASP A 60 0.34 -0.36 -3.03
CA ASP A 60 -0.50 -1.45 -3.53
C ASP A 60 -0.14 -2.81 -2.88
N ARG A 61 1.15 -3.04 -2.63
CA ARG A 61 1.67 -4.22 -1.94
C ARG A 61 1.19 -4.31 -0.49
N GLU A 62 1.18 -3.20 0.23
CA GLU A 62 0.67 -3.14 1.61
C GLU A 62 -0.84 -3.37 1.65
N LEU A 63 -1.60 -2.78 0.72
CA LEU A 63 -3.03 -3.05 0.58
C LEU A 63 -3.29 -4.52 0.28
N ASN A 64 -2.52 -5.12 -0.63
CA ASN A 64 -2.64 -6.55 -0.94
C ASN A 64 -2.32 -7.44 0.27
N ALA A 65 -1.32 -7.07 1.08
CA ALA A 65 -1.03 -7.77 2.32
C ALA A 65 -2.20 -7.66 3.31
N LEU A 66 -2.77 -6.46 3.50
CA LEU A 66 -3.94 -6.25 4.35
C LEU A 66 -5.15 -7.06 3.87
N PHE A 67 -5.42 -7.10 2.56
CA PHE A 67 -6.52 -7.90 2.00
C PHE A 67 -6.28 -9.40 2.16
N THR A 68 -5.02 -9.84 2.10
CA THR A 68 -4.65 -11.23 2.37
C THR A 68 -4.95 -11.59 3.82
N GLU A 69 -4.58 -10.75 4.78
CA GLU A 69 -4.87 -10.98 6.21
C GLU A 69 -6.38 -10.96 6.49
N ILE A 70 -7.12 -10.02 5.90
CA ILE A 70 -8.59 -9.98 6.02
C ILE A 70 -9.19 -11.27 5.47
N SER A 71 -8.74 -11.73 4.31
CA SER A 71 -9.19 -12.99 3.71
C SER A 71 -8.88 -14.21 4.59
N GLN A 72 -7.68 -14.28 5.17
CA GLN A 72 -7.28 -15.42 6.00
C GLN A 72 -8.01 -15.48 7.36
N VAL A 73 -8.33 -14.31 7.94
CA VAL A 73 -8.90 -14.24 9.29
C VAL A 73 -10.42 -14.10 9.28
N LYS A 74 -10.97 -13.42 8.27
CA LYS A 74 -12.39 -13.02 8.21
C LYS A 74 -13.12 -13.55 6.96
N GLY A 75 -12.38 -14.02 5.96
CA GLY A 75 -12.92 -14.62 4.73
C GLY A 75 -13.44 -16.02 4.97
#